data_AF-A0A836SXE5-F1
#
_entry.id   AF-A0A836SXE5-F1
#
_cell.length_a   1.000
_cell.length_b   1.000
_cell.length_c   1.000
_cell.angle_alpha   90.00
_cell.angle_beta   90.00
_cell.angle_gamma   90.00
#
_symmetry.space_group_name_H-M   'P 1'
#
loop_
_entity.id
_entity.type
_entity.pdbx_description
1 polymer ?
#
loop_
_entity_poly.entity_id
_entity_poly.type
_entity_poly.pdbx_seq_one_letter_code
_entity_poly.pdbx_strand_id
1 'polypeptide(L)' 'MNRYPNLFIVGAAKAGTTSLFFQLQKHPDIYFSPLKEPNFFSTDISIDNFSKRYKKRTVFVDEKYFKKQPLTPLQLSFV' A
#
# COMPACT_ATOMS: atom_id res chain seq x y z
N MET A 1 -2.96 -6.90 -22.81
CA MET A 1 -2.89 -7.22 -21.37
C MET A 1 -3.53 -6.09 -20.58
N ASN A 2 -4.51 -6.40 -19.73
CA ASN A 2 -5.08 -5.43 -18.79
C ASN A 2 -4.03 -5.16 -17.70
N ARG A 3 -3.63 -3.90 -17.53
CA ARG A 3 -2.57 -3.50 -16.57
C ARG A 3 -3.14 -2.94 -15.26
N TYR A 4 -4.46 -2.94 -15.10
CA TYR A 4 -5.11 -2.48 -13.89
C TYR A 4 -5.26 -3.61 -12.85
N PRO A 5 -5.20 -3.29 -11.55
CA PRO A 5 -5.52 -4.24 -10.51
C PRO A 5 -6.95 -4.78 -10.67
N ASN A 6 -7.12 -6.08 -10.48
CA ASN A 6 -8.41 -6.78 -10.50
C ASN A 6 -8.79 -7.36 -9.12
N LEU A 7 -7.91 -7.23 -8.13
CA LEU A 7 -8.09 -7.67 -6.75
C LEU A 7 -7.63 -6.55 -5.82
N PHE A 8 -8.41 -6.28 -4.78
CA PHE A 8 -8.10 -5.30 -3.74
C PHE A 8 -8.27 -5.91 -2.36
N ILE A 9 -7.28 -5.72 -1.48
CA ILE A 9 -7.39 -6.02 -0.05
C ILE A 9 -7.70 -4.70 0.65
N VAL A 10 -8.98 -4.44 0.92
CA VAL A 10 -9.47 -3.13 1.38
C VAL A 10 -9.43 -2.93 2.90
N GLY A 11 -9.15 -3.96 3.68
CA GLY A 11 -9.14 -3.87 5.14
C GLY A 11 -9.83 -5.04 5.84
N ALA A 12 -10.26 -4.89 7.09
CA ALA A 12 -10.08 -3.70 7.94
C ALA A 12 -8.69 -3.65 8.61
N ALA A 13 -8.29 -2.48 9.10
CA ALA A 13 -7.10 -2.36 9.93
C ALA A 13 -7.18 -3.35 11.11
N LYS A 14 -6.07 -4.03 11.40
CA LYS A 14 -5.96 -5.09 12.42
C LYS A 14 -6.77 -6.36 12.16
N ALA A 15 -7.39 -6.53 10.99
CA ALA A 15 -8.09 -7.75 10.59
C ALA A 15 -7.20 -8.79 9.88
N GLY A 16 -5.88 -8.73 10.05
CA GLY A 16 -4.96 -9.73 9.47
C GLY A 16 -4.65 -9.55 7.98
N THR A 17 -4.94 -8.40 7.38
CA THR A 17 -4.68 -8.11 5.95
C THR A 17 -3.20 -8.27 5.55
N THR A 18 -2.27 -7.98 6.47
CA THR A 18 -0.84 -8.22 6.25
C THR A 18 -0.51 -9.72 6.12
N SER A 19 -1.11 -10.56 6.96
CA SER A 19 -0.93 -12.01 6.87
C SER A 19 -1.52 -12.55 5.57
N LEU A 20 -2.72 -12.10 5.20
CA LEU A 20 -3.37 -12.48 3.94
C LEU A 20 -2.51 -12.08 2.72
N PHE A 21 -2.00 -10.85 2.71
CA PHE A 21 -1.08 -10.36 1.68
C PHE A 21 0.15 -11.28 1.51
N PHE A 22 0.83 -11.61 2.61
CA PHE A 22 2.01 -12.47 2.55
C PHE A 22 1.73 -13.91 2.13
N GLN A 23 0.53 -14.43 2.39
CA GLN A 23 0.15 -15.76 1.90
C GLN A 23 -0.17 -15.72 0.40
N LEU A 24 -0.96 -14.74 -0.04
CA LEU A 24 -1.36 -14.63 -1.45
C LEU A 24 -0.19 -14.28 -2.37
N GLN A 25 0.78 -13.46 -1.93
CA GLN A 25 1.92 -13.07 -2.78
C GLN A 25 2.81 -14.26 -3.18
N LYS A 26 2.71 -15.39 -2.48
CA LYS A 26 3.50 -16.60 -2.78
C LYS A 26 2.93 -17.37 -3.96
N HIS A 27 1.69 -17.10 -4.37
CA HIS A 27 1.05 -17.79 -5.47
C HIS A 27 1.61 -17.31 -6.81
N PRO A 28 2.05 -18.21 -7.71
CA PRO A 28 2.73 -17.83 -8.96
C PRO A 28 1.87 -16.95 -9.89
N ASP A 29 0.55 -17.11 -9.84
CA ASP A 29 -0.38 -16.35 -10.67
C ASP A 29 -0.86 -15.03 -10.05
N ILE A 30 -0.36 -14.67 -8.86
CA ILE A 30 -0.75 -13.44 -8.16
C ILE A 30 0.44 -12.50 -8.11
N TYR A 31 0.25 -11.30 -8.67
CA TYR A 31 1.17 -10.20 -8.53
C TYR A 31 0.60 -9.14 -7.61
N PHE A 32 1.38 -8.74 -6.60
CA PHE A 32 1.10 -7.54 -5.81
C PHE A 32 2.09 -6.43 -6.15
N SER A 33 1.60 -5.20 -6.06
CA SER A 33 2.46 -4.00 -6.07
C SER A 33 3.54 -4.10 -4.97
N PRO A 34 4.82 -3.79 -5.28
CA PRO A 34 5.87 -3.63 -4.27
C PRO A 34 5.55 -2.53 -3.23
N LEU A 35 4.68 -1.59 -3.60
CA LEU A 35 4.11 -0.60 -2.72
C LEU A 35 2.82 -1.14 -2.07
N LYS A 36 2.87 -1.45 -0.77
CA LYS A 36 1.73 -1.88 0.04
C LYS A 36 1.06 -0.66 0.70
N GLU A 37 -0.27 -0.69 0.76
CA GLU A 37 -1.12 0.39 1.31
C GLU A 37 -0.97 1.73 0.56
N PRO A 38 -1.08 1.79 -0.78
CA PRO A 38 -0.90 3.04 -1.53
C PRO A 38 -1.99 4.10 -1.28
N ASN A 39 -3.13 3.73 -0.69
CA ASN A 39 -4.26 4.61 -0.35
C ASN A 39 -4.78 5.48 -1.52
N PHE A 40 -4.57 5.07 -2.77
CA PHE A 40 -4.91 5.85 -3.97
C PHE A 40 -6.39 6.25 -4.05
N PHE A 41 -7.29 5.39 -3.56
CA PHE A 41 -8.75 5.64 -3.56
C PHE A 41 -9.29 6.25 -2.26
N SER A 42 -8.47 6.38 -1.21
CA SER A 42 -8.89 6.89 0.11
C SER A 42 -8.93 8.43 0.11
N THR A 43 -9.93 9.00 -0.56
CA THR A 43 -10.08 10.46 -0.75
C THR A 43 -10.79 11.17 0.42
N ASP A 44 -11.36 10.39 1.34
CA ASP A 44 -12.17 10.83 2.48
C ASP A 44 -11.36 11.08 3.76
N ILE A 45 -10.05 10.79 3.73
CA ILE A 45 -9.20 10.83 4.92
C ILE A 45 -8.22 12.01 4.86
N SER A 46 -8.41 12.95 5.78
CA SER A 46 -7.50 14.09 5.94
C SER A 46 -6.35 13.75 6.89
N ILE A 47 -5.14 13.62 6.31
CA ILE A 47 -3.89 13.41 7.04
C ILE A 47 -3.62 14.58 8.02
N ASP A 48 -4.18 15.76 7.77
CA ASP A 48 -4.03 16.92 8.65
C ASP A 48 -4.66 16.72 10.03
N ASN A 49 -5.66 15.84 10.12
CA ASN A 49 -6.32 15.51 11.38
C ASN A 49 -5.54 14.47 12.21
N PHE A 50 -4.46 13.90 11.66
CA PHE A 50 -3.68 12.88 12.36
C PHE A 50 -2.84 13.47 13.50
N SER A 51 -2.64 12.66 14.55
CA SER A 51 -1.72 13.05 15.62
C SER A 51 -0.30 13.22 15.08
N LYS A 52 0.52 14.04 15.77
CA LYS A 52 1.93 14.26 15.40
C LYS A 52 2.71 12.95 15.19
N ARG A 53 2.36 11.90 15.94
CA ARG A 53 2.97 10.57 15.83
C ARG A 53 2.61 9.88 14.51
N TYR A 54 1.35 9.97 14.07
CA TYR A 54 0.90 9.38 12.82
C TYR A 54 1.42 10.14 11.60
N LYS A 55 1.38 11.48 11.64
CA LYS A 55 1.94 12.33 10.56
C LYS A 55 3.40 12.00 10.23
N LYS A 56 4.23 11.72 11.26
CA LYS A 56 5.65 11.32 11.07
C LYS A 56 5.83 9.97 10.36
N ARG A 57 4.81 9.11 10.37
CA ARG A 57 4.83 7.75 9.80
C ARG A 57 4.07 7.64 8.48
N THR A 58 3.29 8.65 8.12
CA THR A 58 2.71 8.77 6.78
C THR A 58 3.83 9.09 5.81
N VAL A 59 4.35 8.05 5.16
CA VAL A 59 5.37 8.18 4.10
C VAL A 59 4.64 8.57 2.81
N PHE A 60 5.01 9.71 2.25
CA PHE A 60 4.62 10.06 0.89
C PHE A 60 5.60 9.43 -0.08
N VAL A 61 5.08 8.69 -1.04
CA VAL A 61 5.89 8.18 -2.15
C VAL A 61 6.10 9.32 -3.12
N ASP A 62 7.35 9.66 -3.38
CA ASP A 62 7.71 10.67 -4.37
C ASP A 62 8.03 10.02 -5.73
N GLU A 63 8.20 10.86 -6.75
CA GLU A 63 8.60 10.40 -8.08
C GLU A 63 9.96 9.67 -8.08
N LYS A 64 10.82 9.91 -7.08
CA LYS A 64 12.13 9.27 -7.00
C LYS A 64 11.99 7.78 -6.72
N TYR A 65 10.97 7.37 -5.96
CA TYR A 65 10.66 5.95 -5.78
C TYR A 65 10.36 5.27 -7.12
N PHE A 66 9.50 5.87 -7.94
CA PHE A 66 9.07 5.28 -9.22
C PHE A 66 10.17 5.25 -10.30
N LYS A 67 11.26 6.01 -10.11
CA LYS A 67 12.44 5.97 -11.00
C LYS A 67 13.37 4.78 -10.70
N LYS A 68 13.22 4.06 -9.59
CA LYS A 68 14.05 2.90 -9.23
C LYS A 68 13.65 1.67 -10.05
N GLN A 69 14.64 0.90 -10.51
CA GLN A 69 14.41 -0.39 -11.16
C GLN A 69 15.38 -1.47 -10.63
N PRO A 70 14.89 -2.59 -10.06
CA PRO A 70 13.48 -2.84 -9.73
C PRO A 70 12.98 -1.90 -8.61
N LEU A 71 11.66 -1.73 -8.51
CA LEU A 71 11.06 -1.04 -7.36
C LEU A 71 11.35 -1.82 -6.08
N THR A 72 11.76 -1.13 -5.03
CA THR A 72 12.03 -1.74 -3.72
C THR A 72 10.73 -1.93 -2.95
N PRO A 73 10.51 -3.05 -2.24
CA PRO A 73 9.35 -3.21 -1.37
C PRO A 73 9.22 -2.06 -0.37
N LEU A 74 8.03 -1.48 -0.27
CA LEU A 74 7.73 -0.37 0.63
C LEU A 74 6.33 -0.54 1.19
N GLN A 75 6.20 -0.45 2.50
CA GLN A 75 4.90 -0.44 3.17
C GLN A 75 4.62 0.97 3.67
N LEU A 76 3.55 1.58 3.17
CA LEU A 76 3.05 2.85 3.70
C LEU A 76 2.22 2.59 4.97
N SER A 77 1.86 3.67 5.66
CA SER A 77 0.90 3.56 6.75
C SER A 77 -0.51 3.58 6.17
N PHE A 78 -1.39 2.73 6.70
CA PHE A 78 -2.83 2.92 6.62
C PHE A 78 -3.18 4.37 6.94
N VAL A 79 -3.92 4.98 6.02
CA VAL A 79 -4.56 6.27 6.18
C VAL A 79 -6.01 5.95 6.50
#